data_AF-A0A8T4LZN1-F1
#
_entry.id   AF-A0A8T4LZN1-F1
#
_cell.length_a   1.000
_cell.length_b   1.000
_cell.length_c   1.000
_cell.angle_alpha   90.00
_cell.angle_beta   90.00
_cell.angle_gamma   90.00
#
_symmetry.space_group_name_H-M   'P 1'
#
loop_
_entity.id
_entity.type
_entity.pdbx_description
1 polymer ?
#
loop_
_entity_poly.entity_id
_entity_poly.type
_entity_poly.pdbx_seq_one_letter_code
_entity_poly.pdbx_strand_id
1 'polypeptide(L)'
;MNWKLFAFGIFFIAGFLVLYGCTTNTCSSDANCKPHQYCDLSKKQCSLREGYCTADSECNDTLKFCNTQAYLCDYTEGRCRANADCESWQNCQISTSTCSPKPGFCSLDSQCPPNEVCSGAKHTCVPKPGTCYTQFDCESWQACNVTARLCYPLEGRCSLDVECRGWQACNQTSNSCILRTGFCNNDLDCANWQSCSSELHRCTTANGFCSIDEDCSSWQLCNSGTHKCQAKRDLCNSLSDCEEWQICDVANKRCLSRPGYCSDDTDCGPWQVCSGVHRCDLRAGFCTQNNQCEYNERCDLRSDSPTLYKCITLSCNSNSDCPGSTCDIETNRCRGD
;
A
#
# COMPACT_ATOMS: atom_id res chain seq x y z
N MET A 1 -11.31 -40.78 23.77
CA MET A 1 -11.86 -40.25 25.04
C MET A 1 -13.25 -39.75 24.76
N ASN A 2 -14.37 -40.26 25.26
CA ASN A 2 -14.71 -41.32 26.22
C ASN A 2 -16.12 -41.80 25.81
N TRP A 3 -16.33 -43.10 25.60
CA TRP A 3 -16.88 -44.07 26.57
C TRP A 3 -18.41 -44.04 26.69
N LYS A 4 -19.03 -45.01 25.98
CA LYS A 4 -20.23 -45.80 26.27
C LYS A 4 -21.11 -45.41 27.46
N LEU A 5 -22.42 -45.34 27.23
CA LEU A 5 -23.38 -46.01 28.10
C LEU A 5 -24.49 -46.64 27.27
N PHE A 6 -24.78 -47.89 27.64
CA PHE A 6 -25.53 -48.90 26.93
C PHE A 6 -27.02 -48.83 27.30
N ALA A 7 -27.86 -49.18 26.33
CA ALA A 7 -29.07 -50.03 26.41
C ALA A 7 -30.10 -49.82 27.53
N PHE A 8 -31.37 -49.69 27.14
CA PHE A 8 -32.42 -50.71 27.36
C PHE A 8 -33.76 -50.18 26.83
N GLY A 9 -34.52 -51.02 26.10
CA GLY A 9 -35.93 -50.76 25.82
C GLY A 9 -36.40 -51.13 24.42
N ILE A 10 -36.31 -52.41 24.05
CA ILE A 10 -37.16 -52.99 22.99
C ILE A 10 -38.43 -53.49 23.67
N PHE A 11 -39.57 -53.14 23.06
CA PHE A 11 -40.87 -53.84 22.97
C PHE A 11 -42.10 -53.02 23.37
N PHE A 12 -43.09 -53.14 22.48
CA PHE A 12 -44.53 -52.87 22.58
C PHE A 12 -45.11 -51.70 21.76
N ILE A 13 -45.87 -52.13 20.74
CA ILE A 13 -47.08 -51.52 20.17
C ILE A 13 -46.79 -50.46 19.08
N ALA A 14 -46.66 -50.83 17.80
CA ALA A 14 -47.73 -51.33 16.94
C ALA A 14 -49.01 -50.47 17.06
N GLY A 15 -49.01 -49.28 16.45
CA GLY A 15 -50.26 -48.55 16.23
C GLY A 15 -50.14 -47.03 16.23
N PHE A 16 -49.38 -46.44 15.31
CA PHE A 16 -49.61 -45.05 14.88
C PHE A 16 -49.12 -44.85 13.43
N LEU A 17 -49.54 -45.77 12.56
CA LEU A 17 -49.47 -45.66 11.09
C LEU A 17 -50.86 -45.29 10.55
N VAL A 18 -51.40 -44.15 10.98
CA VAL A 18 -52.45 -43.42 10.27
C VAL A 18 -52.15 -41.97 10.62
N LEU A 19 -51.48 -41.22 9.75
CA LEU A 19 -52.11 -40.20 8.93
C LEU A 19 -51.18 -39.88 7.75
N TYR A 20 -50.89 -40.88 6.91
CA TYR A 20 -50.53 -40.59 5.52
C TYR A 20 -51.83 -40.36 4.77
N GLY A 21 -51.97 -39.16 4.21
CA GLY A 21 -53.12 -38.74 3.43
C GLY A 21 -53.49 -39.79 2.37
N CYS A 22 -54.70 -40.30 2.45
CA CYS A 22 -55.29 -41.11 1.39
C CYS A 22 -55.51 -40.21 0.17
N THR A 23 -54.72 -40.41 -0.87
CA THR A 23 -54.93 -39.92 -2.23
C THR A 23 -56.00 -40.75 -2.95
N THR A 24 -57.15 -40.93 -2.31
CA THR A 24 -58.36 -41.44 -2.96
C THR A 24 -59.27 -40.26 -3.16
N ASN A 25 -59.61 -39.93 -4.41
CA ASN A 25 -60.53 -38.85 -4.79
C ASN A 25 -61.97 -39.03 -4.25
N THR A 26 -62.17 -39.91 -3.26
CA THR A 26 -63.46 -40.25 -2.66
C THR A 26 -63.64 -39.54 -1.33
N CYS A 27 -64.74 -38.80 -1.17
CA CYS A 27 -65.04 -38.04 0.04
C CYS A 27 -66.38 -38.48 0.68
N SER A 28 -66.49 -38.34 2.00
CA SER A 28 -67.72 -38.58 2.77
C SER A 28 -68.25 -37.32 3.48
N SER A 29 -67.39 -36.32 3.64
CA SER A 29 -67.71 -34.97 4.08
C SER A 29 -66.63 -34.00 3.60
N ASP A 30 -66.87 -32.70 3.72
CA ASP A 30 -65.91 -31.63 3.36
C ASP A 30 -64.56 -31.77 4.08
N ALA A 31 -64.53 -32.41 5.27
CA ALA A 31 -63.31 -32.65 6.03
C ALA A 31 -62.33 -33.62 5.34
N ASN A 32 -62.80 -34.38 4.34
CA ASN A 32 -61.95 -35.25 3.53
C ASN A 32 -61.32 -34.52 2.33
N CYS A 33 -61.72 -33.29 2.06
CA CYS A 33 -61.27 -32.50 0.93
C CYS A 33 -60.27 -31.42 1.36
N LYS A 34 -59.48 -30.92 0.39
CA LYS A 34 -58.60 -29.77 0.65
C LYS A 34 -59.44 -28.52 0.96
N PRO A 35 -58.91 -27.50 1.63
CA PRO A 35 -59.68 -26.29 2.00
C PRO A 35 -60.36 -25.58 0.82
N HIS A 36 -59.74 -25.60 -0.37
CA HIS A 36 -60.28 -25.05 -1.62
C HIS A 36 -61.31 -25.95 -2.33
N GLN A 37 -61.65 -27.09 -1.73
CA GLN A 37 -62.58 -28.09 -2.27
C GLN A 37 -63.74 -28.34 -1.30
N TYR A 38 -64.85 -28.84 -1.83
CA TYR A 38 -65.98 -29.35 -1.08
C TYR A 38 -66.30 -30.77 -1.55
N CYS A 39 -66.98 -31.55 -0.71
CA CYS A 39 -67.36 -32.91 -1.06
C CYS A 39 -68.69 -32.90 -1.82
N ASP A 40 -68.67 -33.23 -3.11
CA ASP A 40 -69.90 -33.54 -3.86
C ASP A 40 -70.38 -34.92 -3.41
N LEU A 41 -71.32 -34.94 -2.46
CA LEU A 41 -71.89 -36.16 -1.88
C LEU A 41 -72.59 -37.06 -2.91
N SER A 42 -73.03 -36.50 -4.04
CA SER A 42 -73.69 -37.27 -5.11
C SER A 42 -72.69 -38.08 -5.92
N LYS A 43 -71.51 -37.50 -6.18
CA LYS A 43 -70.41 -38.17 -6.89
C LYS A 43 -69.42 -38.84 -5.95
N LYS A 44 -69.55 -38.59 -4.64
CA LYS A 44 -68.59 -38.92 -3.60
C LYS A 44 -67.18 -38.43 -3.95
N GLN A 45 -67.04 -37.27 -4.58
CA GLN A 45 -65.76 -36.73 -5.05
C GLN A 45 -65.52 -35.31 -4.56
N CYS A 46 -64.26 -34.95 -4.28
CA CYS A 46 -63.90 -33.58 -3.94
C CYS A 46 -63.92 -32.70 -5.19
N SER A 47 -64.82 -31.71 -5.20
CA SER A 47 -64.97 -30.71 -6.27
C SER A 47 -64.45 -29.35 -5.80
N LEU A 48 -63.99 -28.51 -6.72
CA LEU A 48 -63.52 -27.15 -6.39
C LEU A 48 -64.64 -26.25 -5.89
N ARG A 49 -64.37 -25.46 -4.85
CA ARG A 49 -65.29 -24.41 -4.38
C ARG A 49 -65.35 -23.27 -5.40
N GLU A 50 -66.49 -22.58 -5.48
CA GLU A 50 -66.64 -21.40 -6.34
C GLU A 50 -65.61 -20.33 -5.97
N GLY A 51 -64.94 -19.76 -6.98
CA GLY A 51 -63.85 -18.80 -6.82
C GLY A 51 -62.46 -19.43 -6.66
N TYR A 52 -62.37 -20.76 -6.49
CA TYR A 52 -61.10 -21.49 -6.43
C TYR A 52 -60.78 -22.21 -7.73
N CYS A 53 -59.49 -22.45 -7.99
CA CYS A 53 -59.00 -23.11 -9.19
C CYS A 53 -57.81 -24.03 -8.88
N THR A 54 -57.58 -24.96 -9.78
CA THR A 54 -56.37 -25.77 -9.94
C THR A 54 -55.75 -25.65 -11.34
N ALA A 55 -56.50 -25.15 -12.32
CA ALA A 55 -56.04 -24.86 -13.67
C ALA A 55 -56.75 -23.61 -14.26
N ASP A 56 -56.10 -22.95 -15.23
CA ASP A 56 -56.60 -21.71 -15.84
C ASP A 56 -57.99 -21.85 -16.48
N SER A 57 -58.31 -23.03 -17.02
CA SER A 57 -59.61 -23.31 -17.64
C SER A 57 -60.80 -23.18 -16.67
N GLU A 58 -60.54 -23.27 -15.37
CA GLU A 58 -61.57 -23.22 -14.32
C GLU A 58 -61.94 -21.79 -13.93
N CYS A 59 -61.14 -20.80 -14.37
CA CYS A 59 -61.36 -19.39 -14.04
C CYS A 59 -62.39 -18.69 -14.91
N ASN A 60 -62.86 -19.33 -16.01
CA ASN A 60 -63.93 -18.84 -16.90
C ASN A 60 -63.79 -17.36 -17.35
N ASP A 61 -62.59 -16.79 -17.31
CA ASP A 61 -62.25 -15.45 -17.79
C ASP A 61 -60.90 -15.53 -18.50
N THR A 62 -60.85 -15.09 -19.75
CA THR A 62 -59.63 -15.11 -20.58
C THR A 62 -58.51 -14.20 -20.05
N LEU A 63 -58.83 -13.35 -19.06
CA LEU A 63 -57.89 -12.42 -18.43
C LEU A 63 -57.38 -12.90 -17.07
N LYS A 64 -57.87 -14.04 -16.59
CA LYS A 64 -57.48 -14.62 -15.31
C LYS A 64 -56.68 -15.90 -15.53
N PHE A 65 -55.75 -16.14 -14.62
CA PHE A 65 -55.01 -17.39 -14.54
C PHE A 65 -55.19 -17.98 -13.14
N CYS A 66 -54.93 -19.27 -13.01
CA CYS A 66 -55.00 -19.92 -11.73
C CYS A 66 -53.70 -19.74 -10.96
N ASN A 67 -53.75 -18.97 -9.87
CA ASN A 67 -52.65 -18.91 -8.92
C ASN A 67 -52.65 -20.19 -8.08
N THR A 68 -51.84 -21.17 -8.50
CA THR A 68 -51.76 -22.49 -7.86
C THR A 68 -51.22 -22.48 -6.42
N GLN A 69 -50.69 -21.35 -5.94
CA GLN A 69 -50.29 -21.18 -4.53
C GLN A 69 -51.46 -20.75 -3.66
N ALA A 70 -52.27 -19.80 -4.14
CA ALA A 70 -53.46 -19.31 -3.44
C ALA A 70 -54.72 -20.16 -3.73
N TYR A 71 -54.68 -20.96 -4.79
CA TYR A 71 -55.82 -21.67 -5.40
C TYR A 71 -56.95 -20.73 -5.83
N LEU A 72 -56.63 -19.47 -6.17
CA LEU A 72 -57.59 -18.44 -6.57
C LEU A 72 -57.31 -17.97 -8.00
N CYS A 73 -58.37 -17.52 -8.67
CA CYS A 73 -58.26 -16.94 -10.01
C CYS A 73 -57.82 -15.47 -9.92
N ASP A 74 -56.55 -15.23 -10.22
CA ASP A 74 -55.95 -13.90 -10.24
C ASP A 74 -55.91 -13.35 -11.67
N TYR A 75 -55.94 -12.04 -11.82
CA TYR A 75 -55.77 -11.43 -13.13
C TYR A 75 -54.34 -11.58 -13.62
N THR A 76 -54.19 -11.89 -14.91
CA THR A 76 -52.88 -11.79 -15.57
C THR A 76 -52.32 -10.37 -15.39
N GLU A 77 -51.01 -10.27 -15.22
CA GLU A 77 -50.33 -8.99 -15.02
C GLU A 77 -50.79 -7.93 -16.05
N GLY A 78 -51.20 -6.78 -15.53
CA GLY A 78 -51.69 -5.67 -16.34
C GLY A 78 -53.10 -5.85 -16.92
N ARG A 79 -53.87 -6.88 -16.53
CA ARG A 79 -55.27 -7.08 -16.96
C ARG A 79 -56.26 -6.80 -15.83
N CYS A 80 -57.47 -6.39 -16.19
CA CYS A 80 -58.49 -6.01 -15.22
C CYS A 80 -59.90 -5.95 -15.83
N ARG A 81 -60.93 -5.97 -14.97
CA ARG A 81 -62.33 -5.63 -15.29
C ARG A 81 -62.84 -4.43 -14.50
N ALA A 82 -62.21 -4.10 -13.38
CA ALA A 82 -62.52 -2.97 -12.52
C ALA A 82 -61.24 -2.39 -11.91
N ASN A 83 -61.31 -1.17 -11.38
CA ASN A 83 -60.16 -0.52 -10.74
C ASN A 83 -59.60 -1.30 -9.55
N ALA A 84 -60.45 -2.07 -8.84
CA ALA A 84 -60.03 -2.89 -7.71
C ALA A 84 -59.15 -4.09 -8.12
N ASP A 85 -59.12 -4.43 -9.41
CA ASP A 85 -58.32 -5.53 -9.95
C ASP A 85 -56.87 -5.11 -10.25
N CYS A 86 -56.61 -3.79 -10.28
CA CYS A 86 -55.28 -3.24 -10.53
C CYS A 86 -54.59 -2.83 -9.23
N GLU A 87 -53.29 -2.55 -9.31
CA GLU A 87 -52.56 -2.01 -8.17
C GLU A 87 -53.08 -0.61 -7.78
N SER A 88 -52.79 -0.20 -6.54
CA SER A 88 -53.30 1.04 -5.95
C SER A 88 -52.93 2.31 -6.74
N TRP A 89 -51.88 2.27 -7.55
CA TRP A 89 -51.41 3.36 -8.42
C TRP A 89 -51.95 3.30 -9.87
N GLN A 90 -52.76 2.30 -10.19
CA GLN A 90 -53.29 2.05 -11.54
C GLN A 90 -54.82 2.20 -11.58
N ASN A 91 -55.36 2.49 -12.76
CA ASN A 91 -56.77 2.42 -13.09
C ASN A 91 -57.00 1.37 -14.18
N CYS A 92 -58.16 0.73 -14.15
CA CYS A 92 -58.57 -0.20 -15.19
C CYS A 92 -59.15 0.54 -16.39
N GLN A 93 -58.53 0.38 -17.55
CA GLN A 93 -59.10 0.82 -18.82
C GLN A 93 -60.07 -0.25 -19.31
N ILE A 94 -61.35 -0.07 -19.00
CA ILE A 94 -62.41 -1.06 -19.28
C ILE A 94 -62.47 -1.45 -20.77
N SER A 95 -62.26 -0.48 -21.68
CA SER A 95 -62.33 -0.69 -23.13
C SER A 95 -61.27 -1.67 -23.66
N THR A 96 -60.09 -1.70 -23.03
CA THR A 96 -58.97 -2.58 -23.41
C THR A 96 -58.74 -3.69 -22.39
N SER A 97 -59.46 -3.66 -21.27
CA SER A 97 -59.28 -4.53 -20.11
C SER A 97 -57.82 -4.58 -19.63
N THR A 98 -57.17 -3.42 -19.59
CA THR A 98 -55.76 -3.26 -19.18
C THR A 98 -55.61 -2.27 -18.03
N CYS A 99 -54.73 -2.58 -17.08
CA CYS A 99 -54.33 -1.64 -16.05
C CYS A 99 -53.38 -0.60 -16.64
N SER A 100 -53.68 0.68 -16.41
CA SER A 100 -52.83 1.81 -16.82
C SER A 100 -52.51 2.70 -15.61
N PRO A 101 -51.33 3.33 -15.55
CA PRO A 101 -50.99 4.24 -14.45
C PRO A 101 -52.02 5.37 -14.29
N LYS A 102 -52.34 5.72 -13.03
CA LYS A 102 -53.12 6.93 -12.71
C LYS A 102 -52.34 8.20 -13.10
N PRO A 103 -53.01 9.35 -13.29
CA PRO A 103 -52.30 10.63 -13.44
C PRO A 103 -51.31 10.86 -12.30
N GLY A 104 -50.07 11.20 -12.63
CA GLY A 104 -48.97 11.35 -11.67
C GLY A 104 -48.16 10.08 -11.39
N PHE A 105 -48.59 8.93 -11.92
CA PHE A 105 -47.86 7.67 -11.87
C PHE A 105 -47.37 7.24 -13.25
N CYS A 106 -46.42 6.30 -13.25
CA CYS A 106 -45.80 5.76 -14.44
C CYS A 106 -45.59 4.24 -14.29
N SER A 107 -45.47 3.61 -15.44
CA SER A 107 -45.05 2.22 -15.63
C SER A 107 -43.85 2.12 -16.59
N LEU A 108 -43.63 3.16 -17.40
CA LEU A 108 -42.59 3.23 -18.42
C LEU A 108 -41.96 4.62 -18.41
N ASP A 109 -40.67 4.70 -18.73
CA ASP A 109 -39.93 5.97 -18.80
C ASP A 109 -40.51 6.94 -19.84
N SER A 110 -41.12 6.42 -20.91
CA SER A 110 -41.76 7.24 -21.95
C SER A 110 -42.98 8.00 -21.46
N GLN A 111 -43.51 7.67 -20.28
CA GLN A 111 -44.63 8.37 -19.64
C GLN A 111 -44.15 9.55 -18.78
N CYS A 112 -42.84 9.67 -18.58
CA CYS A 112 -42.24 10.71 -17.77
C CYS A 112 -41.76 11.91 -18.63
N PRO A 113 -41.72 13.11 -18.04
CA PRO A 113 -41.09 14.28 -18.65
C PRO A 113 -39.65 14.02 -19.11
N PRO A 114 -39.12 14.84 -20.05
CA PRO A 114 -37.71 14.82 -20.39
C PRO A 114 -36.84 14.96 -19.12
N ASN A 115 -35.82 14.11 -18.99
CA ASN A 115 -34.89 14.00 -17.85
C ASN A 115 -35.41 13.26 -16.61
N GLU A 116 -36.60 12.66 -16.67
CA GLU A 116 -37.10 11.76 -15.64
C GLU A 116 -37.15 10.31 -16.15
N VAL A 117 -37.19 9.35 -15.22
CA VAL A 117 -37.40 7.92 -15.44
C VAL A 117 -38.45 7.42 -14.47
N CYS A 118 -39.11 6.32 -14.81
CA CYS A 118 -40.10 5.75 -13.94
C CYS A 118 -39.46 4.95 -12.82
N SER A 119 -39.71 5.33 -11.56
CA SER A 119 -39.25 4.55 -10.42
C SER A 119 -40.07 3.26 -10.29
N GLY A 120 -39.47 2.09 -10.50
CA GLY A 120 -40.16 0.80 -10.36
C GLY A 120 -40.68 0.52 -8.94
N ALA A 121 -40.15 1.18 -7.91
CA ALA A 121 -40.60 1.00 -6.53
C ALA A 121 -41.72 1.96 -6.11
N LYS A 122 -41.70 3.20 -6.63
CA LYS A 122 -42.68 4.25 -6.28
C LYS A 122 -43.77 4.42 -7.33
N HIS A 123 -43.55 3.91 -8.54
CA HIS A 123 -44.36 4.15 -9.74
C HIS A 123 -44.58 5.62 -10.05
N THR A 124 -43.62 6.47 -9.68
CA THR A 124 -43.62 7.90 -9.97
C THR A 124 -42.40 8.26 -10.80
N CYS A 125 -42.52 9.30 -11.60
CA CYS A 125 -41.39 9.83 -12.33
C CYS A 125 -40.40 10.48 -11.36
N VAL A 126 -39.13 10.09 -11.47
CA VAL A 126 -38.02 10.58 -10.65
C VAL A 126 -36.91 11.07 -11.58
N PRO A 127 -36.02 11.98 -11.13
CA PRO A 127 -34.88 12.41 -11.91
C PRO A 127 -34.06 11.21 -12.42
N LYS A 128 -33.55 11.31 -13.67
CA LYS A 128 -32.58 10.36 -14.20
C LYS A 128 -31.33 10.28 -13.33
N PRO A 129 -30.62 9.14 -13.29
CA PRO A 129 -29.31 9.07 -12.63
C PRO A 129 -28.39 10.21 -13.08
N GLY A 130 -27.81 10.93 -12.12
CA GLY A 130 -26.97 12.12 -12.36
C GLY A 130 -27.73 13.44 -12.47
N THR A 131 -29.06 13.43 -12.47
CA THR A 131 -29.91 14.64 -12.42
C THR A 131 -30.61 14.74 -11.07
N CYS A 132 -31.05 15.95 -10.70
CA CYS A 132 -31.66 16.16 -9.40
C CYS A 132 -32.63 17.34 -9.35
N TYR A 133 -33.58 17.26 -8.42
CA TYR A 133 -34.45 18.37 -8.02
C TYR A 133 -34.08 18.92 -6.66
N THR A 134 -33.63 18.05 -5.77
CA THR A 134 -33.21 18.34 -4.40
C THR A 134 -31.95 17.53 -4.08
N GLN A 135 -31.34 17.83 -2.93
CA GLN A 135 -30.19 17.06 -2.45
C GLN A 135 -30.49 15.57 -2.24
N PHE A 136 -31.75 15.20 -1.99
CA PHE A 136 -32.15 13.80 -1.73
C PHE A 136 -32.19 12.94 -3.00
N ASP A 137 -32.07 13.54 -4.18
CA ASP A 137 -32.01 12.81 -5.45
C ASP A 137 -30.58 12.39 -5.82
N CYS A 138 -29.56 12.96 -5.14
CA CYS A 138 -28.17 12.65 -5.37
C CYS A 138 -27.63 11.66 -4.33
N GLU A 139 -26.57 10.95 -4.70
CA GLU A 139 -25.86 10.08 -3.78
C GLU A 139 -25.22 10.87 -2.63
N SER A 140 -24.91 10.20 -1.52
CA SER A 140 -24.37 10.83 -0.31
C SER A 140 -23.02 11.55 -0.50
N TRP A 141 -22.29 11.24 -1.58
CA TRP A 141 -21.02 11.86 -1.96
C TRP A 141 -21.15 12.97 -3.02
N GLN A 142 -22.38 13.27 -3.44
CA GLN A 142 -22.71 14.28 -4.43
C GLN A 142 -23.52 15.43 -3.81
N ALA A 143 -23.53 16.57 -4.49
CA ALA A 143 -24.43 17.67 -4.22
C ALA A 143 -25.35 17.94 -5.42
N CYS A 144 -26.58 18.38 -5.15
CA CYS A 144 -27.50 18.77 -6.21
C CYS A 144 -27.30 20.25 -6.59
N ASN A 145 -26.91 20.51 -7.84
CA ASN A 145 -27.06 21.84 -8.42
C ASN A 145 -28.50 22.00 -8.94
N VAL A 146 -29.36 22.62 -8.12
CA VAL A 146 -30.79 22.78 -8.42
C VAL A 146 -31.06 23.62 -9.67
N THR A 147 -30.15 24.53 -10.03
CA THR A 147 -30.27 25.39 -11.23
C THR A 147 -29.94 24.60 -12.50
N ALA A 148 -28.84 23.84 -12.47
CA ALA A 148 -28.40 23.00 -13.58
C ALA A 148 -29.16 21.66 -13.65
N ARG A 149 -29.90 21.30 -12.59
CA ARG A 149 -30.57 20.01 -12.40
C ARG A 149 -29.63 18.82 -12.49
N LEU A 150 -28.39 18.98 -12.02
CA LEU A 150 -27.33 17.97 -12.11
C LEU A 150 -26.72 17.69 -10.73
N CYS A 151 -26.50 16.40 -10.44
CA CYS A 151 -25.68 15.96 -9.33
C CYS A 151 -24.21 16.13 -9.71
N TYR A 152 -23.43 16.76 -8.84
CA TYR A 152 -21.99 16.90 -9.02
C TYR A 152 -21.25 16.35 -7.79
N PRO A 153 -20.03 15.81 -7.95
CA PRO A 153 -19.27 15.29 -6.81
C PRO A 153 -18.94 16.40 -5.80
N LEU A 154 -18.96 16.05 -4.51
CA LEU A 154 -18.41 16.91 -3.45
C LEU A 154 -16.88 17.03 -3.56
N GLU A 155 -16.28 17.97 -2.85
CA GLU A 155 -14.82 18.12 -2.83
C GLU A 155 -14.13 16.83 -2.38
N GLY A 156 -13.14 16.38 -3.15
CA GLY A 156 -12.43 15.10 -2.91
C GLY A 156 -13.24 13.85 -3.28
N ARG A 157 -14.43 14.01 -3.88
CA ARG A 157 -15.25 12.92 -4.42
C ARG A 157 -15.26 12.95 -5.94
N CYS A 158 -15.63 11.83 -6.54
CA CYS A 158 -15.62 11.66 -7.99
C CYS A 158 -16.44 10.44 -8.42
N SER A 159 -16.88 10.48 -9.68
CA SER A 159 -17.31 9.37 -10.52
C SER A 159 -16.31 9.05 -11.63
N LEU A 160 -15.54 10.06 -12.06
CA LEU A 160 -14.58 10.01 -13.16
C LEU A 160 -13.26 10.66 -12.75
N ASP A 161 -12.15 10.20 -13.35
CA ASP A 161 -10.80 10.71 -13.08
C ASP A 161 -10.66 12.22 -13.35
N VAL A 162 -11.39 12.74 -14.35
CA VAL A 162 -11.34 14.15 -14.76
C VAL A 162 -11.89 15.11 -13.69
N GLU A 163 -12.66 14.58 -12.74
CA GLU A 163 -13.22 15.34 -11.62
C GLU A 163 -12.20 15.50 -10.48
N CYS A 164 -11.12 14.71 -10.50
CA CYS A 164 -10.02 14.80 -9.56
C CYS A 164 -8.91 15.73 -10.07
N ARG A 165 -7.99 16.12 -9.16
CA ARG A 165 -6.79 16.85 -9.55
C ARG A 165 -5.90 15.95 -10.44
N GLY A 166 -5.06 16.54 -11.30
CA GLY A 166 -4.29 15.78 -12.30
C GLY A 166 -3.38 14.68 -11.74
N TRP A 167 -2.91 14.83 -10.50
CA TRP A 167 -2.11 13.83 -9.77
C TRP A 167 -2.94 12.79 -8.99
N GLN A 168 -4.26 12.88 -9.08
CA GLN A 168 -5.22 11.98 -8.44
C GLN A 168 -5.99 11.19 -9.50
N ALA A 169 -6.57 10.08 -9.06
CA ALA A 169 -7.48 9.25 -9.84
C ALA A 169 -8.73 8.96 -9.01
N CYS A 170 -9.82 8.66 -9.70
CA CYS A 170 -11.06 8.33 -9.04
C CYS A 170 -11.09 6.88 -8.60
N ASN A 171 -11.24 6.65 -7.30
CA ASN A 171 -11.58 5.33 -6.80
C ASN A 171 -13.09 5.12 -6.94
N GLN A 172 -13.52 4.39 -7.96
CA GLN A 172 -14.94 4.14 -8.23
C GLN A 172 -15.65 3.31 -7.15
N THR A 173 -14.92 2.62 -6.28
CA THR A 173 -15.52 1.86 -5.17
C THR A 173 -15.90 2.79 -4.01
N SER A 174 -15.06 3.79 -3.70
CA SER A 174 -15.30 4.74 -2.61
C SER A 174 -15.76 6.12 -3.10
N ASN A 175 -15.92 6.31 -4.41
CA ASN A 175 -16.19 7.58 -5.09
C ASN A 175 -15.31 8.72 -4.60
N SER A 176 -14.03 8.42 -4.33
CA SER A 176 -13.09 9.36 -3.72
C SER A 176 -11.84 9.55 -4.57
N CYS A 177 -11.36 10.78 -4.65
CA CYS A 177 -10.11 11.10 -5.33
C CYS A 177 -8.92 10.61 -4.49
N ILE A 178 -8.17 9.66 -5.02
CA ILE A 178 -6.99 9.07 -4.38
C ILE A 178 -5.73 9.44 -5.17
N LEU A 179 -4.57 9.40 -4.51
CA LEU A 179 -3.29 9.65 -5.17
C LEU A 179 -3.00 8.60 -6.24
N ARG A 180 -2.51 9.06 -7.41
CA ARG A 180 -1.91 8.16 -8.40
C ARG A 180 -0.58 7.64 -7.89
N THR A 181 -0.20 6.45 -8.32
CA THR A 181 1.12 5.88 -8.03
C THR A 181 2.24 6.83 -8.46
N GLY A 182 3.20 7.09 -7.56
CA GLY A 182 4.32 7.99 -7.80
C GLY A 182 4.01 9.48 -7.65
N PHE A 183 2.83 9.82 -7.12
CA PHE A 183 2.47 11.17 -6.71
C PHE A 183 2.28 11.26 -5.18
N CYS A 184 2.27 12.48 -4.67
CA CYS A 184 2.15 12.80 -3.24
C CYS A 184 1.30 14.06 -3.03
N ASN A 185 0.65 14.14 -1.86
CA ASN A 185 0.03 15.37 -1.36
C ASN A 185 0.90 16.05 -0.30
N ASN A 186 1.65 15.25 0.46
CA ASN A 186 2.58 15.75 1.48
C ASN A 186 3.73 14.73 1.69
N ASP A 187 4.68 15.09 2.54
CA ASP A 187 5.90 14.30 2.78
C ASP A 187 5.63 12.91 3.37
N LEU A 188 4.48 12.68 4.02
CA LEU A 188 4.10 11.36 4.57
C LEU A 188 3.76 10.35 3.47
N ASP A 189 3.46 10.82 2.26
CA ASP A 189 3.23 9.95 1.09
C ASP A 189 4.55 9.49 0.45
N CYS A 190 5.68 10.05 0.89
CA CYS A 190 7.01 9.80 0.34
C CYS A 190 7.88 8.95 1.29
N ALA A 191 9.00 8.43 0.76
CA ALA A 191 10.01 7.82 1.61
C ALA A 191 10.64 8.88 2.55
N ASN A 192 11.18 8.44 3.68
CA ASN A 192 11.75 9.33 4.71
C ASN A 192 12.95 10.18 4.26
N TRP A 193 13.57 9.88 3.12
CA TRP A 193 14.64 10.65 2.48
C TRP A 193 14.15 11.53 1.32
N GLN A 194 12.85 11.52 1.06
CA GLN A 194 12.19 12.30 0.01
C GLN A 194 11.26 13.33 0.63
N SER A 195 10.96 14.37 -0.15
CA SER A 195 9.94 15.38 0.17
C SER A 195 8.97 15.49 -1.00
N CYS A 196 7.72 15.82 -0.71
CA CYS A 196 6.73 16.05 -1.74
C CYS A 196 6.92 17.43 -2.37
N SER A 197 7.24 17.46 -3.67
CA SER A 197 7.24 18.70 -4.43
C SER A 197 5.82 19.24 -4.54
N SER A 198 5.55 20.44 -4.02
CA SER A 198 4.25 21.10 -4.11
C SER A 198 3.86 21.50 -5.54
N GLU A 199 4.84 21.63 -6.44
CA GLU A 199 4.62 22.00 -7.84
C GLU A 199 4.38 20.76 -8.71
N LEU A 200 5.20 19.72 -8.53
CA LEU A 200 5.11 18.51 -9.35
C LEU A 200 4.16 17.46 -8.76
N HIS A 201 3.79 17.60 -7.48
CA HIS A 201 3.10 16.57 -6.70
C HIS A 201 3.79 15.21 -6.75
N ARG A 202 5.14 15.22 -6.78
CA ARG A 202 5.97 14.01 -6.83
C ARG A 202 6.99 14.03 -5.71
N CYS A 203 7.32 12.84 -5.22
CA CYS A 203 8.39 12.66 -4.27
C CYS A 203 9.72 12.94 -4.95
N THR A 204 10.45 13.93 -4.45
CA THR A 204 11.79 14.32 -4.90
C THR A 204 12.78 14.12 -3.76
N THR A 205 14.07 14.01 -4.07
CA THR A 205 15.14 13.95 -3.05
C THR A 205 15.01 15.13 -2.08
N ALA A 206 14.91 14.84 -0.78
CA ALA A 206 14.84 15.88 0.24
C ALA A 206 16.21 16.52 0.48
N ASN A 207 16.21 17.73 1.03
CA ASN A 207 17.45 18.45 1.30
C ASN A 207 18.34 17.67 2.29
N GLY A 208 19.62 17.52 1.95
CA GLY A 208 20.59 16.73 2.74
C GLY A 208 20.55 15.22 2.48
N PHE A 209 19.70 14.76 1.56
CA PHE A 209 19.68 13.40 1.06
C PHE A 209 20.10 13.34 -0.41
N CYS A 210 20.26 12.13 -0.93
CA CYS A 210 20.62 11.85 -2.32
C CYS A 210 19.89 10.62 -2.84
N SER A 211 19.55 10.65 -4.13
CA SER A 211 19.10 9.50 -4.92
C SER A 211 20.19 9.03 -5.88
N ILE A 212 20.99 9.97 -6.38
CA ILE A 212 22.09 9.75 -7.32
C ILE A 212 23.32 10.56 -6.90
N ASP A 213 24.50 10.26 -7.46
CA ASP A 213 25.75 10.94 -7.10
C ASP A 213 25.72 12.44 -7.45
N GLU A 214 24.97 12.82 -8.48
CA GLU A 214 24.80 14.21 -8.92
C GLU A 214 24.00 15.07 -7.92
N ASP A 215 23.25 14.45 -7.01
CA ASP A 215 22.60 15.17 -5.90
C ASP A 215 23.63 15.62 -4.84
N CYS A 216 24.82 15.04 -4.87
CA CYS A 216 25.90 15.31 -3.92
C CYS A 216 26.94 16.29 -4.48
N SER A 217 27.78 16.83 -3.60
CA SER A 217 28.94 17.62 -4.06
C SER A 217 29.91 16.75 -4.87
N SER A 218 30.71 17.36 -5.75
CA SER A 218 31.64 16.64 -6.64
C SER A 218 32.68 15.75 -5.92
N TRP A 219 32.93 15.99 -4.63
CA TRP A 219 33.83 15.20 -3.77
C TRP A 219 33.10 14.10 -2.96
N GLN A 220 31.79 13.94 -3.15
CA GLN A 220 30.96 12.97 -2.45
C GLN A 220 30.35 11.95 -3.43
N LEU A 221 29.86 10.84 -2.89
CA LEU A 221 29.03 9.85 -3.57
C LEU A 221 27.76 9.63 -2.77
N CYS A 222 26.70 9.26 -3.47
CA CYS A 222 25.45 8.92 -2.83
C CYS A 222 25.49 7.48 -2.30
N ASN A 223 25.29 7.31 -1.00
CA ASN A 223 25.12 5.99 -0.42
C ASN A 223 23.67 5.54 -0.61
N SER A 224 23.43 4.62 -1.55
CA SER A 224 22.08 4.13 -1.90
C SER A 224 21.33 3.41 -0.77
N GLY A 225 22.02 2.95 0.27
CA GLY A 225 21.39 2.31 1.43
C GLY A 225 20.90 3.30 2.49
N THR A 226 21.55 4.46 2.60
CA THR A 226 21.22 5.49 3.61
C THR A 226 20.65 6.77 3.02
N HIS A 227 20.73 6.92 1.69
CA HIS A 227 20.42 8.13 0.94
C HIS A 227 21.18 9.37 1.42
N LYS A 228 22.39 9.19 1.95
CA LYS A 228 23.25 10.30 2.39
C LYS A 228 24.49 10.41 1.53
N CYS A 229 24.89 11.65 1.27
CA CYS A 229 26.16 11.95 0.62
C CYS A 229 27.32 11.62 1.55
N GLN A 230 28.22 10.76 1.10
CA GLN A 230 29.43 10.35 1.82
C GLN A 230 30.66 10.79 1.04
N ALA A 231 31.75 11.11 1.74
CA ALA A 231 32.99 11.50 1.07
C ALA A 231 33.53 10.36 0.19
N LYS A 232 34.09 10.70 -0.98
CA LYS A 232 34.88 9.75 -1.78
C LYS A 232 36.12 9.32 -0.98
N ARG A 233 36.71 8.19 -1.35
CA ARG A 233 38.00 7.76 -0.79
C ARG A 233 39.03 8.90 -0.87
N ASP A 234 39.78 9.07 0.22
CA ASP A 234 40.80 10.10 0.43
C ASP A 234 40.29 11.56 0.46
N LEU A 235 38.97 11.75 0.37
CA LEU A 235 38.33 13.05 0.53
C LEU A 235 37.62 13.12 1.88
N CYS A 236 37.44 14.33 2.41
CA CYS A 236 36.88 14.51 3.74
C CYS A 236 36.16 15.84 3.91
N ASN A 237 35.20 15.86 4.83
CA ASN A 237 34.61 17.09 5.36
C ASN A 237 34.98 17.33 6.83
N SER A 238 35.35 16.26 7.53
CA SER A 238 35.65 16.23 8.94
C SER A 238 36.68 15.14 9.23
N LEU A 239 37.22 15.13 10.45
CA LEU A 239 38.22 14.14 10.86
C LEU A 239 37.69 12.69 10.81
N SER A 240 36.39 12.49 11.03
CA SER A 240 35.77 11.15 11.01
C SER A 240 35.69 10.52 9.62
N ASP A 241 35.96 11.30 8.57
CA ASP A 241 35.98 10.79 7.19
C ASP A 241 37.37 10.21 6.82
N CYS A 242 38.38 10.40 7.66
CA CYS A 242 39.75 9.95 7.44
C CYS A 242 40.13 8.81 8.41
N GLU A 243 41.17 8.06 8.05
CA GLU A 243 41.74 7.03 8.93
C GLU A 243 42.38 7.66 10.18
N GLU A 244 42.57 6.88 11.25
CA GLU A 244 43.07 7.40 12.54
C GLU A 244 44.47 8.07 12.46
N TRP A 245 45.29 7.63 11.50
CA TRP A 245 46.62 8.17 11.21
C TRP A 245 46.61 9.39 10.27
N GLN A 246 45.42 9.80 9.81
CA GLN A 246 45.23 10.93 8.91
C GLN A 246 44.55 12.11 9.63
N ILE A 247 44.63 13.28 9.01
CA ILE A 247 43.92 14.50 9.38
C ILE A 247 43.17 15.03 8.16
N CYS A 248 41.97 15.55 8.38
CA CYS A 248 41.20 16.18 7.31
C CYS A 248 41.68 17.61 7.06
N ASP A 249 42.22 17.86 5.86
CA ASP A 249 42.34 19.20 5.32
C ASP A 249 40.98 19.62 4.75
N VAL A 250 40.18 20.27 5.59
CA VAL A 250 38.82 20.71 5.25
C VAL A 250 38.79 21.75 4.12
N ALA A 251 39.88 22.46 3.86
CA ALA A 251 39.96 23.48 2.81
C ALA A 251 40.14 22.82 1.44
N ASN A 252 40.98 21.79 1.35
CA ASN A 252 41.20 21.04 0.11
C ASN A 252 40.34 19.77 0.00
N LYS A 253 39.55 19.46 1.05
CA LYS A 253 38.71 18.27 1.18
C LYS A 253 39.50 16.98 1.02
N ARG A 254 40.73 16.93 1.56
CA ARG A 254 41.62 15.75 1.44
C ARG A 254 42.07 15.24 2.80
N CYS A 255 42.13 13.93 2.94
CA CYS A 255 42.83 13.31 4.05
C CYS A 255 44.34 13.38 3.82
N LEU A 256 45.07 13.91 4.79
CA LEU A 256 46.53 14.02 4.78
C LEU A 256 47.11 13.18 5.92
N SER A 257 48.31 12.63 5.72
CA SER A 257 49.05 11.92 6.76
C SER A 257 49.36 12.85 7.94
N ARG A 258 49.11 12.40 9.17
CA ARG A 258 49.50 13.16 10.38
C ARG A 258 51.03 13.22 10.50
N PRO A 259 51.60 14.23 11.18
CA PRO A 259 53.04 14.26 11.43
C PRO A 259 53.54 12.96 12.07
N GLY A 260 54.54 12.32 11.45
CA GLY A 260 55.09 11.02 11.87
C GLY A 260 54.38 9.79 11.29
N TYR A 261 53.29 10.00 10.54
CA TYR A 261 52.56 8.95 9.82
C TYR A 261 52.71 9.12 8.29
N CYS A 262 52.32 8.10 7.54
CA CYS A 262 52.53 8.02 6.11
C CYS A 262 51.51 7.13 5.41
N SER A 263 51.17 7.50 4.18
CA SER A 263 50.51 6.62 3.21
C SER A 263 51.55 5.78 2.45
N ASP A 264 52.68 6.39 2.11
CA ASP A 264 53.82 5.76 1.45
C ASP A 264 55.15 6.43 1.86
N ASP A 265 56.26 5.94 1.31
CA ASP A 265 57.62 6.40 1.62
C ASP A 265 57.86 7.90 1.34
N THR A 266 57.07 8.53 0.48
CA THR A 266 57.24 9.94 0.09
C THR A 266 56.76 10.91 1.17
N ASP A 267 55.89 10.45 2.07
CA ASP A 267 55.43 11.22 3.24
C ASP A 267 56.50 11.27 4.35
N CYS A 268 57.49 10.38 4.29
CA CYS A 268 58.53 10.25 5.31
C CYS A 268 59.80 11.02 4.94
N GLY A 269 60.61 11.36 5.95
CA GLY A 269 61.94 11.92 5.70
C GLY A 269 62.83 10.94 4.91
N PRO A 270 63.86 11.40 4.19
CA PRO A 270 64.73 10.53 3.39
C PRO A 270 65.45 9.43 4.18
N TRP A 271 65.51 9.56 5.52
CA TRP A 271 66.04 8.56 6.46
C TRP A 271 64.98 7.62 7.05
N GLN A 272 63.73 7.71 6.59
CA GLN A 272 62.57 6.96 7.08
C GLN A 272 61.86 6.21 5.95
N VAL A 273 61.16 5.14 6.31
CA VAL A 273 60.36 4.28 5.42
C VAL A 273 58.97 4.15 6.02
N CYS A 274 57.96 4.05 5.17
CA CYS A 274 56.61 3.87 5.64
C CYS A 274 56.37 2.42 6.07
N SER A 275 56.00 2.23 7.34
CA SER A 275 55.65 0.91 7.87
C SER A 275 54.24 0.48 7.45
N GLY A 276 53.95 -0.81 7.52
CA GLY A 276 52.60 -1.35 7.28
C GLY A 276 51.53 -0.90 8.29
N VAL A 277 51.92 -0.16 9.33
CA VAL A 277 51.00 0.49 10.30
C VAL A 277 50.96 2.00 10.11
N HIS A 278 51.36 2.50 8.93
CA HIS A 278 51.33 3.91 8.55
C HIS A 278 52.21 4.83 9.39
N ARG A 279 53.24 4.31 10.09
CA ARG A 279 54.22 5.12 10.83
C ARG A 279 55.50 5.26 10.04
N CYS A 280 56.09 6.46 10.03
CA CYS A 280 57.43 6.69 9.46
C CYS A 280 58.50 6.13 10.39
N ASP A 281 58.97 4.92 10.08
CA ASP A 281 60.00 4.24 10.84
C ASP A 281 61.38 4.52 10.25
N LEU A 282 62.41 4.45 11.10
CA LEU A 282 63.79 4.67 10.69
C LEU A 282 64.23 3.61 9.67
N ARG A 283 64.84 4.02 8.54
CA ARG A 283 65.46 3.08 7.60
C ARG A 283 66.64 2.39 8.26
N ALA A 284 66.85 1.11 7.93
CA ALA A 284 68.04 0.38 8.36
C ALA A 284 69.32 1.12 7.89
N GLY A 285 70.27 1.33 8.81
CA GLY A 285 71.51 2.07 8.56
C GLY A 285 71.41 3.60 8.68
N PHE A 286 70.23 4.13 9.04
CA PHE A 286 70.04 5.52 9.39
C PHE A 286 69.86 5.70 10.91
N CYS A 287 69.94 6.94 11.37
CA CYS A 287 69.90 7.32 12.78
C CYS A 287 69.32 8.72 12.95
N THR A 288 68.82 9.00 14.14
CA THR A 288 68.42 10.33 14.64
C THR A 288 69.08 10.66 15.98
N GLN A 289 69.64 9.65 16.66
CA GLN A 289 70.33 9.74 17.93
C GLN A 289 71.53 8.79 17.95
N ASN A 290 72.54 9.08 18.77
CA ASN A 290 73.77 8.28 18.82
C ASN A 290 73.55 6.84 19.32
N ASN A 291 72.54 6.62 20.17
CA ASN A 291 72.19 5.29 20.69
C ASN A 291 71.56 4.34 19.64
N GLN A 292 71.30 4.83 18.43
CA GLN A 292 70.81 4.04 17.30
C GLN A 292 71.94 3.54 16.39
N CYS A 293 73.18 3.91 16.70
CA CYS A 293 74.38 3.49 15.98
C CYS A 293 75.19 2.50 16.80
N GLU A 294 76.10 1.78 16.14
CA GLU A 294 77.03 0.88 16.81
C GLU A 294 77.95 1.63 17.78
N TYR A 295 78.57 0.91 18.73
CA TYR A 295 79.38 1.52 19.81
C TYR A 295 80.55 2.40 19.32
N ASN A 296 81.00 2.20 18.07
CA ASN A 296 82.10 2.94 17.43
C ASN A 296 81.61 3.95 16.38
N GLU A 297 80.31 4.24 16.39
CA GLU A 297 79.67 5.15 15.44
C GLU A 297 78.93 6.26 16.19
N ARG A 298 78.72 7.38 15.50
CA ARG A 298 77.79 8.41 15.95
C ARG A 298 76.81 8.74 14.85
N CYS A 299 75.67 9.30 15.24
CA CYS A 299 74.74 9.80 14.26
C CYS A 299 75.21 11.14 13.69
N ASP A 300 75.33 11.23 12.36
CA ASP A 300 75.66 12.49 11.71
C ASP A 300 74.42 13.37 11.58
N LEU A 301 74.28 14.36 12.47
CA LEU A 301 73.14 15.29 12.49
C LEU A 301 73.49 16.67 11.91
N ARG A 302 74.64 16.79 11.23
CA ARG A 302 75.09 18.06 10.65
C ARG A 302 74.34 18.33 9.34
N SER A 303 73.61 19.44 9.30
CA SER A 303 72.72 19.79 8.18
C SER A 303 73.42 19.97 6.83
N ASP A 304 74.73 20.19 6.83
CA ASP A 304 75.59 20.36 5.65
C ASP A 304 76.30 19.08 5.21
N SER A 305 76.09 17.96 5.91
CA SER A 305 76.82 16.72 5.64
C SER A 305 76.14 15.84 4.57
N PRO A 306 76.90 15.25 3.62
CA PRO A 306 76.37 14.28 2.67
C PRO A 306 75.94 12.96 3.33
N THR A 307 76.34 12.73 4.58
CA THR A 307 75.98 11.56 5.40
C THR A 307 74.97 11.90 6.48
N LEU A 308 74.26 13.02 6.37
CA LEU A 308 73.20 13.43 7.30
C LEU A 308 72.22 12.26 7.55
N TYR A 309 71.95 11.99 8.83
CA TYR A 309 71.18 10.88 9.40
C TYR A 309 71.77 9.48 9.19
N LYS A 310 73.05 9.33 8.83
CA LYS A 310 73.73 8.03 8.81
C LYS A 310 74.63 7.88 10.02
N CYS A 311 74.78 6.63 10.46
CA CYS A 311 75.82 6.27 11.41
C CYS A 311 77.18 6.38 10.72
N ILE A 312 78.05 7.23 11.27
CA ILE A 312 79.40 7.45 10.77
C ILE A 312 80.39 6.93 11.81
N THR A 313 81.41 6.22 11.34
CA THR A 313 82.47 5.72 12.22
C THR A 313 83.23 6.88 12.85
N LEU A 314 83.41 6.82 14.16
CA LEU A 314 84.19 7.79 14.92
C LEU A 314 85.68 7.48 14.75
N SER A 315 86.41 8.43 14.16
CA SER A 315 87.86 8.48 14.31
C SER A 315 88.20 9.21 15.60
N CYS A 316 89.00 8.59 16.46
CA CYS A 316 89.39 9.15 17.75
C CYS A 316 90.91 9.33 17.81
N ASN A 317 91.35 10.40 18.50
CA ASN A 317 92.76 10.61 18.86
C ASN A 317 92.97 10.53 20.38
N SER A 318 91.87 10.53 21.14
CA SER A 318 91.85 10.50 22.60
C SER A 318 90.53 9.91 23.10
N ASN A 319 90.48 9.46 24.36
CA ASN A 319 89.27 8.91 24.96
C ASN A 319 88.10 9.91 25.04
N SER A 320 88.38 11.23 25.02
CA SER A 320 87.31 12.25 24.98
C SER A 320 86.53 12.28 23.66
N ASP A 321 87.08 11.69 22.59
CA ASP A 321 86.44 11.64 21.27
C ASP A 321 85.43 10.48 21.16
N CYS A 322 85.35 9.62 22.19
CA CYS A 322 84.54 8.41 22.25
C CYS A 322 83.52 8.49 23.41
N PRO A 323 82.33 9.07 23.21
CA PRO A 323 81.33 9.19 24.27
C PRO A 323 80.81 7.82 24.70
N GLY A 324 81.25 7.34 25.87
CA GLY A 324 80.85 6.03 26.42
C GLY A 324 81.70 4.84 25.96
N SER A 325 82.90 5.08 25.40
CA SER A 325 83.85 4.06 24.95
C SER A 325 85.30 4.52 25.13
N THR A 326 86.28 3.64 24.93
CA THR A 326 87.70 4.01 24.93
C THR A 326 88.26 4.12 23.51
N CYS A 327 89.18 5.06 23.28
CA CYS A 327 89.83 5.19 21.98
C CYS A 327 90.94 4.14 21.84
N ASP A 328 90.84 3.29 20.83
CA ASP A 328 91.95 2.46 20.37
C ASP A 328 92.89 3.30 19.50
N ILE A 329 94.00 3.73 20.09
CA ILE A 329 95.00 4.61 19.48
C ILE A 329 95.72 3.91 18.31
N GLU A 330 95.77 2.57 18.26
CA GLU A 330 96.39 1.84 17.15
C GLU A 330 95.51 1.85 15.90
N THR A 331 94.20 1.81 16.09
CA THR A 331 93.23 1.77 14.98
C THR A 331 92.51 3.10 14.75
N ASN A 332 92.78 4.11 15.58
CA ASN A 332 92.08 5.40 15.67
C ASN A 332 90.56 5.24 15.73
N ARG A 333 90.06 4.22 16.44
CA ARG A 333 88.63 3.88 16.51
C ARG A 333 88.17 3.71 17.95
N CYS A 334 86.95 4.12 18.24
CA CYS A 334 86.35 3.86 19.55
C CYS A 334 86.08 2.35 19.73
N ARG A 335 86.41 1.80 20.90
CA ARG A 335 86.14 0.43 21.36
C ARG A 335 85.17 0.46 22.53
N GLY A 336 84.07 -0.27 22.40
CA GLY A 336 83.17 -0.56 23.52
C GLY A 336 83.89 -1.47 24.51
N ASP A 337 83.63 -1.27 25.80
CA ASP A 337 84.08 -2.16 26.85
C ASP A 337 83.40 -3.54 26.77
#